data_AF-A0A814DC73-F1
#
_entry.id   AF-A0A814DC73-F1
#
_cell.length_a   1.000
_cell.length_b   1.000
_cell.length_c   1.000
_cell.angle_alpha   90.00
_cell.angle_beta   90.00
_cell.angle_gamma   90.00
#
_symmetry.space_group_name_H-M   'P 1'
#
loop_
_entity.id
_entity.type
_entity.pdbx_description
1 polymer ?
#
loop_
_entity_poly.entity_id
_entity_poly.type
_entity_poly.pdbx_seq_one_letter_code
_entity_poly.pdbx_strand_id
1 'polypeptide(L)'
;MLKHNPFAIILILTAKDYSKPPPLPDWSSIAVKSFHKVFVETDNSRLFNTSFAQSNQSLSPLSVNTAYSLRWIVVTSINYPTKTINKLSKLKDWALVLVADISTPKDWSHPNCVFLSIESQRRLLLEIHDTIPYRHYGRKIIGYLYAIRHGAKIIYETDDDNELISGIEEQVLTFQEISTSNKAYFLPATPQEMNTFDSKPFFGRAVFGTSTSANTTNNLTVEEQITVNPYHYFGQPNIWPRGYPLRLVGDNISISISLSTVRPLIQQGLANGDPDLDAIFRLTQSDRHKRIDIQFQEKPPVAVSHGLLVPFNSQNTLFHYDAFWALWLPVTTTFRVCDIWRGYFVQRLLWELTPQATLTFHSPSVLHSGYG
;
A
#
# COMPACT_ATOMS: atom_id res chain seq x y z
N MET A 1 -15.60 -20.44 16.27
CA MET A 1 -15.80 -19.76 14.97
C MET A 1 -16.06 -18.29 15.27
N LEU A 2 -15.49 -17.37 14.47
CA LEU A 2 -15.27 -15.93 14.73
C LEU A 2 -13.94 -15.62 15.47
N LYS A 3 -12.83 -15.89 14.77
CA LYS A 3 -11.53 -15.25 15.02
C LYS A 3 -11.23 -14.32 13.83
N HIS A 4 -10.64 -13.17 14.15
CA HIS A 4 -10.01 -12.18 13.24
C HIS A 4 -10.94 -11.19 12.54
N ASN A 5 -11.18 -10.06 13.22
CA ASN A 5 -11.65 -8.81 12.62
C ASN A 5 -10.47 -7.79 12.67
N PRO A 6 -9.81 -7.46 11.55
CA PRO A 6 -8.59 -6.64 11.52
C PRO A 6 -8.82 -5.11 11.56
N PHE A 7 -10.01 -4.62 11.87
CA PHE A 7 -10.32 -3.18 11.80
C PHE A 7 -9.79 -2.32 12.98
N ALA A 8 -9.07 -2.90 13.96
CA ALA A 8 -8.73 -2.21 15.21
C ALA A 8 -7.30 -1.60 15.30
N ILE A 9 -6.45 -1.69 14.26
CA ILE A 9 -5.00 -1.43 14.44
C ILE A 9 -4.57 0.04 14.20
N ILE A 10 -5.37 0.93 13.60
CA ILE A 10 -4.88 2.28 13.22
C ILE A 10 -5.88 3.37 13.61
N LEU A 11 -5.93 3.73 14.89
CA LEU A 11 -6.57 4.98 15.35
C LEU A 11 -5.76 5.75 16.41
N ILE A 12 -4.45 5.56 16.48
CA ILE A 12 -3.59 6.28 17.44
C ILE A 12 -2.33 6.79 16.74
N LEU A 13 -2.44 7.67 15.75
CA LEU A 13 -1.31 8.53 15.32
C LEU A 13 -1.78 9.85 14.66
N THR A 14 -2.90 10.43 15.11
CA THR A 14 -3.25 11.81 14.78
C THR A 14 -3.47 12.62 16.05
N ALA A 15 -2.67 13.69 16.17
CA ALA A 15 -2.71 14.76 17.17
C ALA A 15 -2.18 14.46 18.59
N LYS A 16 -0.95 14.94 18.89
CA LYS A 16 -0.73 16.22 19.58
C LYS A 16 0.77 16.47 19.82
N ASP A 17 1.08 17.75 19.83
CA ASP A 17 2.35 18.43 20.12
C ASP A 17 3.13 17.79 21.29
N TYR A 18 4.44 17.57 21.12
CA TYR A 18 5.34 17.10 22.19
C TYR A 18 6.66 17.86 22.17
N SER A 19 6.71 18.96 22.91
CA SER A 19 7.96 19.60 23.31
C SER A 19 8.66 18.89 24.48
N LYS A 20 8.11 17.79 25.04
CA LYS A 20 8.79 16.84 25.94
C LYS A 20 8.14 15.45 25.84
N PRO A 21 8.88 14.34 25.65
CA PRO A 21 8.27 13.01 25.65
C PRO A 21 7.84 12.60 27.07
N PRO A 22 6.59 12.18 27.29
CA PRO A 22 6.18 11.58 28.56
C PRO A 22 6.76 10.17 28.70
N PRO A 23 6.90 9.64 29.92
CA PRO A 23 7.40 8.28 30.15
C PRO A 23 6.50 7.26 29.45
N LEU A 24 7.13 6.29 28.78
CA LEU A 24 6.47 5.22 28.03
C LEU A 24 5.53 4.43 28.96
N PRO A 25 4.23 4.28 28.61
CA PRO A 25 3.31 3.46 29.39
C PRO A 25 3.60 1.96 29.20
N ASP A 26 3.28 1.16 30.21
CA ASP A 26 3.33 -0.31 30.14
C ASP A 26 2.30 -0.83 29.12
N TRP A 27 2.81 -1.23 27.96
CA TRP A 27 2.02 -1.65 26.79
C TRP A 27 1.33 -3.00 26.96
N SER A 28 1.69 -3.79 27.99
CA SER A 28 1.14 -5.14 28.18
C SER A 28 -0.32 -5.14 28.65
N SER A 29 -0.75 -4.16 29.45
CA SER A 29 -2.10 -4.15 30.04
C SER A 29 -3.12 -3.27 29.31
N ILE A 30 -2.68 -2.22 28.62
CA ILE A 30 -3.56 -1.23 27.97
C ILE A 30 -4.04 -1.74 26.60
N ALA A 31 -3.19 -2.44 25.85
CA ALA A 31 -3.52 -3.01 24.54
C ALA A 31 -4.47 -4.21 24.60
N VAL A 32 -4.73 -4.80 25.77
CA VAL A 32 -5.66 -5.93 25.88
C VAL A 32 -7.02 -5.50 26.43
N LYS A 33 -7.05 -4.56 27.39
CA LYS A 33 -8.31 -4.11 28.02
C LYS A 33 -9.08 -3.08 27.19
N SER A 34 -8.40 -2.19 26.46
CA SER A 34 -9.06 -1.18 25.62
C SER A 34 -9.59 -1.76 24.30
N PHE A 35 -9.00 -2.85 23.80
CA PHE A 35 -9.43 -3.53 22.57
C PHE A 35 -10.72 -4.34 22.74
N HIS A 36 -11.00 -4.83 23.96
CA HIS A 36 -12.23 -5.58 24.23
C HIS A 36 -13.46 -4.66 24.33
N LYS A 37 -13.29 -3.42 24.84
CA LYS A 37 -14.41 -2.51 25.09
C LYS A 37 -14.95 -1.82 23.82
N VAL A 38 -14.17 -1.74 22.74
CA VAL A 38 -14.59 -1.09 21.48
C VAL A 38 -15.40 -2.02 20.57
N PHE A 39 -15.27 -3.35 20.71
CA PHE A 39 -15.90 -4.30 19.78
C PHE A 39 -16.80 -5.38 20.41
N VAL A 40 -16.91 -5.47 21.74
CA VAL A 40 -17.78 -6.47 22.40
C VAL A 40 -19.16 -5.92 22.81
N GLU A 41 -19.38 -4.60 22.80
CA GLU A 41 -20.69 -4.00 23.12
C GLU A 41 -21.50 -3.51 21.90
N THR A 42 -21.09 -3.82 20.67
CA THR A 42 -21.94 -3.65 19.48
C THR A 42 -22.68 -4.94 19.16
N ASP A 43 -23.70 -5.18 19.98
CA ASP A 43 -24.81 -6.05 19.61
C ASP A 43 -25.31 -5.63 18.21
N ASN A 44 -25.16 -6.52 17.23
CA ASN A 44 -25.45 -6.32 15.81
C ASN A 44 -26.93 -5.96 15.53
N SER A 45 -27.75 -5.83 16.57
CA SER A 45 -29.14 -5.40 16.52
C SER A 45 -29.34 -3.88 16.74
N ARG A 46 -28.37 -3.14 17.31
CA ARG A 46 -28.54 -1.71 17.65
C ARG A 46 -28.06 -0.73 16.59
N LEU A 47 -27.08 -1.08 15.75
CA LEU A 47 -26.68 -0.25 14.58
C LEU A 47 -27.75 -0.19 13.49
N PHE A 48 -28.75 -1.09 13.52
CA PHE A 48 -29.89 -1.08 12.61
C PHE A 48 -31.14 -0.38 13.20
N ASN A 49 -31.14 0.08 14.45
CA ASN A 49 -32.38 0.51 15.11
C ASN A 49 -32.34 1.78 15.98
N THR A 50 -31.27 2.57 15.98
CA THR A 50 -31.30 3.88 16.64
C THR A 50 -31.68 5.00 15.67
N SER A 51 -32.98 5.31 15.68
CA SER A 51 -33.63 6.55 15.23
C SER A 51 -33.30 7.03 13.81
N PHE A 52 -33.77 6.25 12.83
CA PHE A 52 -34.38 6.80 11.62
C PHE A 52 -35.71 7.48 12.02
N ALA A 53 -35.62 8.63 12.69
CA ALA A 53 -36.79 9.45 12.99
C ALA A 53 -36.40 10.92 12.81
N GLN A 54 -36.83 11.46 11.67
CA GLN A 54 -36.97 12.89 11.38
C GLN A 54 -35.68 13.70 11.21
N SER A 55 -34.99 13.44 10.11
CA SER A 55 -34.51 14.54 9.26
C SER A 55 -34.77 14.18 7.81
N ASN A 56 -35.97 14.53 7.32
CA ASN A 56 -36.30 14.51 5.90
C ASN A 56 -35.48 15.60 5.19
N GLN A 57 -34.21 15.31 4.91
CA GLN A 57 -33.54 15.86 3.73
C GLN A 57 -33.19 14.67 2.86
N SER A 58 -34.00 14.47 1.83
CA SER A 58 -33.77 13.49 0.78
C SER A 58 -32.38 13.73 0.18
N LEU A 59 -31.39 12.94 0.59
CA LEU A 59 -30.21 12.72 -0.24
C LEU A 59 -30.74 12.14 -1.54
N SER A 60 -30.61 12.91 -2.63
CA SER A 60 -30.89 12.39 -3.96
C SER A 60 -30.08 11.10 -4.14
N PRO A 61 -30.70 10.00 -4.61
CA PRO A 61 -29.95 8.77 -4.83
C PRO A 61 -28.86 9.09 -5.86
N LEU A 62 -27.60 8.93 -5.46
CA LEU A 62 -26.46 9.01 -6.37
C LEU A 62 -26.76 8.06 -7.53
N SER A 63 -27.04 8.64 -8.70
CA SER A 63 -27.62 7.97 -9.85
C SER A 63 -26.56 7.17 -10.61
N VAL A 64 -25.99 6.15 -9.98
CA VAL A 64 -25.06 5.24 -10.63
C VAL A 64 -25.31 3.82 -10.12
N ASN A 65 -25.39 2.87 -11.05
CA ASN A 65 -25.54 1.42 -10.83
C ASN A 65 -24.35 0.76 -10.08
N THR A 66 -23.51 1.56 -9.41
CA THR A 66 -22.29 1.18 -8.68
C THR A 66 -22.54 0.70 -7.26
N ALA A 67 -23.79 0.75 -6.78
CA ALA A 67 -24.14 0.57 -5.36
C ALA A 67 -23.77 -0.81 -4.76
N TYR A 68 -23.35 -1.80 -5.56
CA TYR A 68 -23.02 -3.15 -5.08
C TYR A 68 -21.77 -3.77 -5.71
N SER A 69 -20.85 -2.96 -6.27
CA SER A 69 -19.60 -3.54 -6.79
C SER A 69 -18.72 -4.06 -5.65
N LEU A 70 -18.15 -5.25 -5.83
CA LEU A 70 -17.10 -5.77 -4.94
C LEU A 70 -15.71 -5.28 -5.34
N ARG A 71 -15.53 -4.75 -6.56
CA ARG A 71 -14.25 -4.26 -7.07
C ARG A 71 -14.33 -2.75 -7.30
N TRP A 72 -13.41 -2.01 -6.71
CA TRP A 72 -13.40 -0.55 -6.74
C TRP A 72 -12.06 0.00 -7.22
N ILE A 73 -12.13 0.98 -8.10
CA ILE A 73 -10.98 1.76 -8.55
C ILE A 73 -11.03 3.10 -7.83
N VAL A 74 -9.94 3.47 -7.16
CA VAL A 74 -9.82 4.72 -6.42
C VAL A 74 -8.75 5.59 -7.06
N VAL A 75 -9.17 6.77 -7.52
CA VAL A 75 -8.31 7.75 -8.21
C VAL A 75 -8.45 9.12 -7.56
N THR A 76 -7.37 9.89 -7.57
CA THR A 76 -7.39 11.34 -7.35
C THR A 76 -7.00 12.02 -8.65
N SER A 77 -7.58 13.18 -8.95
CA SER A 77 -7.21 13.96 -10.14
C SER A 77 -7.40 15.44 -9.89
N ILE A 78 -6.50 16.25 -10.44
CA ILE A 78 -6.63 17.72 -10.51
C ILE A 78 -7.02 18.18 -11.93
N ASN A 79 -7.23 17.26 -12.86
CA ASN A 79 -7.49 17.52 -14.26
C ASN A 79 -8.98 17.30 -14.60
N TYR A 80 -9.40 17.78 -15.78
CA TYR A 80 -10.63 17.28 -16.41
C TYR A 80 -10.51 15.79 -16.73
N PRO A 81 -11.62 15.06 -16.94
CA PRO A 81 -11.58 13.62 -17.21
C PRO A 81 -10.59 13.26 -18.32
N THR A 82 -9.57 12.49 -17.96
CA THR A 82 -8.51 12.07 -18.89
C THR A 82 -8.96 10.86 -19.72
N LYS A 83 -8.17 10.50 -20.73
CA LYS A 83 -8.36 9.25 -21.48
C LYS A 83 -8.36 8.03 -20.55
N THR A 84 -7.50 8.05 -19.54
CA THR A 84 -7.40 7.02 -18.50
C THR A 84 -8.70 6.92 -17.71
N ILE A 85 -9.27 8.03 -17.23
CA ILE A 85 -10.57 8.02 -16.53
C ILE A 85 -11.68 7.42 -17.41
N ASN A 86 -11.73 7.81 -18.69
CA ASN A 86 -12.71 7.26 -19.63
C ASN A 86 -12.53 5.74 -19.82
N LYS A 87 -11.30 5.23 -19.87
CA LYS A 87 -11.04 3.77 -19.91
C LYS A 87 -11.47 3.08 -18.62
N LEU A 88 -11.04 3.59 -17.45
CA LEU A 88 -11.34 3.00 -16.15
C LEU A 88 -12.85 2.94 -15.89
N SER A 89 -13.59 4.00 -16.24
CA SER A 89 -15.06 4.08 -16.06
C SER A 89 -15.87 3.06 -16.86
N LYS A 90 -15.24 2.40 -17.85
CA LYS A 90 -15.86 1.42 -18.75
C LYS A 90 -15.49 -0.02 -18.40
N LEU A 91 -14.62 -0.23 -17.40
CA LEU A 91 -14.26 -1.56 -16.98
C LEU A 91 -15.47 -2.27 -16.38
N LYS A 92 -15.80 -3.44 -16.95
CA LYS A 92 -16.86 -4.30 -16.45
C LYS A 92 -16.52 -4.76 -15.03
N ASP A 93 -17.52 -4.83 -14.17
CA ASP A 93 -17.42 -5.32 -12.78
C ASP A 93 -16.57 -4.44 -11.84
N TRP A 94 -16.13 -3.27 -12.30
CA TRP A 94 -15.43 -2.28 -11.48
C TRP A 94 -16.27 -1.02 -11.30
N ALA A 95 -16.34 -0.53 -10.07
CA ALA A 95 -16.86 0.80 -9.77
C ALA A 95 -15.70 1.79 -9.67
N LEU A 96 -15.81 2.94 -10.31
CA LEU A 96 -14.80 4.00 -10.24
C LEU A 96 -15.25 5.10 -9.27
N VAL A 97 -14.38 5.46 -8.33
CA VAL A 97 -14.54 6.65 -7.50
C VAL A 97 -13.33 7.57 -7.67
N LEU A 98 -13.63 8.85 -7.95
CA LEU A 98 -12.64 9.91 -8.05
C LEU A 98 -12.78 10.86 -6.87
N VAL A 99 -11.69 11.04 -6.14
CA VAL A 99 -11.59 11.98 -5.02
C VAL A 99 -11.00 13.29 -5.52
N ALA A 100 -11.77 14.37 -5.44
CA ALA A 100 -11.32 15.69 -5.82
C ALA A 100 -10.29 16.27 -4.83
N ASP A 101 -9.43 17.14 -5.34
CA ASP A 101 -8.61 18.06 -4.57
C ASP A 101 -9.03 19.52 -4.89
N ILE A 102 -8.40 20.51 -4.25
CA ILE A 102 -8.69 21.93 -4.45
C ILE A 102 -8.54 22.35 -5.91
N SER A 103 -7.59 21.75 -6.62
CA SER A 103 -7.28 22.08 -8.01
C SER A 103 -8.19 21.38 -9.03
N THR A 104 -9.00 20.41 -8.62
CA THR A 104 -9.91 19.70 -9.52
C THR A 104 -10.98 20.67 -10.05
N PRO A 105 -11.33 20.64 -11.36
CA PRO A 105 -12.40 21.46 -11.90
C PRO A 105 -13.71 21.33 -11.11
N LYS A 106 -14.38 22.46 -10.84
CA LYS A 106 -15.60 22.48 -10.00
C LYS A 106 -16.80 21.85 -10.70
N ASP A 107 -16.82 21.91 -12.01
CA ASP A 107 -17.82 21.33 -12.92
C ASP A 107 -17.46 19.91 -13.38
N TRP A 108 -16.47 19.28 -12.72
CA TRP A 108 -16.03 17.94 -13.06
C TRP A 108 -17.18 16.93 -12.95
N SER A 109 -17.37 16.17 -14.01
CA SER A 109 -18.29 15.03 -14.03
C SER A 109 -17.84 14.05 -15.10
N HIS A 110 -18.18 12.77 -14.90
CA HIS A 110 -17.97 11.73 -15.91
C HIS A 110 -18.99 10.61 -15.70
N PRO A 111 -19.60 10.05 -16.76
CA PRO A 111 -20.48 8.90 -16.63
C PRO A 111 -19.75 7.71 -16.02
N ASN A 112 -20.46 6.89 -15.25
CA ASN A 112 -19.91 5.69 -14.59
C ASN A 112 -18.72 5.97 -13.64
N CYS A 113 -18.64 7.20 -13.11
CA CYS A 113 -17.66 7.57 -12.10
C CYS A 113 -18.38 8.26 -10.94
N VAL A 114 -18.13 7.79 -9.72
CA VAL A 114 -18.55 8.50 -8.50
C VAL A 114 -17.57 9.65 -8.27
N PHE A 115 -18.06 10.88 -8.37
CA PHE A 115 -17.25 12.07 -8.09
C PHE A 115 -17.43 12.54 -6.65
N LEU A 116 -16.35 12.49 -5.86
CA LEU A 116 -16.30 13.03 -4.51
C LEU A 116 -15.70 14.43 -4.51
N SER A 117 -16.52 15.44 -4.82
CA SER A 117 -16.17 16.86 -4.67
C SER A 117 -15.76 17.20 -3.23
N ILE A 118 -15.05 18.32 -3.03
CA ILE A 118 -14.66 18.75 -1.68
C ILE A 118 -15.88 18.88 -0.75
N GLU A 119 -17.00 19.36 -1.26
CA GLU A 119 -18.24 19.49 -0.49
C GLU A 119 -18.86 18.13 -0.16
N SER A 120 -18.88 17.19 -1.12
CA SER A 120 -19.43 15.86 -0.84
C SER A 120 -18.55 15.06 0.12
N GLN A 121 -17.22 15.23 0.08
CA GLN A 121 -16.29 14.64 1.05
C GLN A 121 -16.65 15.03 2.49
N ARG A 122 -16.99 16.31 2.74
CA ARG A 122 -17.44 16.79 4.06
C ARG A 122 -18.73 16.12 4.53
N ARG A 123 -19.61 15.79 3.59
CA ARG A 123 -20.89 15.11 3.86
C ARG A 123 -20.77 13.61 4.12
N LEU A 124 -19.61 12.99 3.88
CA LEU A 124 -19.42 11.55 4.11
C LEU A 124 -19.37 11.15 5.61
N LEU A 125 -19.34 12.13 6.53
CA LEU A 125 -19.30 11.94 7.98
C LEU A 125 -18.16 11.01 8.45
N LEU A 126 -17.01 11.07 7.77
CA LEU A 126 -15.85 10.22 8.08
C LEU A 126 -14.97 10.77 9.20
N GLU A 127 -15.28 11.94 9.78
CA GLU A 127 -14.49 12.67 10.80
C GLU A 127 -13.01 12.98 10.46
N ILE A 128 -12.46 12.45 9.36
CA ILE A 128 -11.05 12.61 8.95
C ILE A 128 -10.84 13.69 7.89
N HIS A 129 -11.91 14.25 7.33
CA HIS A 129 -11.82 15.10 6.14
C HIS A 129 -11.01 16.39 6.36
N ASP A 130 -11.05 16.93 7.58
CA ASP A 130 -10.28 18.09 8.03
C ASP A 130 -8.87 17.72 8.50
N THR A 131 -8.64 16.45 8.84
CA THR A 131 -7.31 15.94 9.26
C THR A 131 -6.42 15.61 8.07
N ILE A 132 -7.01 15.17 6.95
CA ILE A 132 -6.26 14.89 5.73
C ILE A 132 -5.97 16.22 5.02
N PRO A 133 -4.70 16.58 4.74
CA PRO A 133 -4.38 17.81 4.04
C PRO A 133 -4.88 17.79 2.59
N TYR A 134 -5.13 18.96 2.03
CA TYR A 134 -5.31 19.13 0.58
C TYR A 134 -3.96 19.10 -0.14
N ARG A 135 -3.97 18.93 -1.47
CA ARG A 135 -2.78 18.78 -2.32
C ARG A 135 -1.88 17.63 -1.84
N HIS A 136 -2.52 16.53 -1.44
CA HIS A 136 -1.84 15.42 -0.78
C HIS A 136 -2.43 14.07 -1.20
N TYR A 137 -1.56 13.11 -1.53
CA TYR A 137 -1.95 11.75 -1.95
C TYR A 137 -2.83 11.02 -0.91
N GLY A 138 -2.66 11.35 0.37
CA GLY A 138 -3.52 10.87 1.46
C GLY A 138 -5.01 11.15 1.27
N ARG A 139 -5.43 12.06 0.37
CA ARG A 139 -6.86 12.23 0.01
C ARG A 139 -7.49 10.95 -0.55
N LYS A 140 -6.71 10.03 -1.15
CA LYS A 140 -7.23 8.71 -1.57
C LYS A 140 -7.86 7.91 -0.43
N ILE A 141 -7.47 8.15 0.83
CA ILE A 141 -8.09 7.52 2.02
C ILE A 141 -9.60 7.70 2.04
N ILE A 142 -10.11 8.86 1.62
CA ILE A 142 -11.55 9.13 1.55
C ILE A 142 -12.22 8.21 0.53
N GLY A 143 -11.58 8.01 -0.63
CA GLY A 143 -12.05 7.09 -1.66
C GLY A 143 -12.00 5.64 -1.21
N TYR A 144 -10.96 5.22 -0.48
CA TYR A 144 -10.88 3.88 0.11
C TYR A 144 -12.02 3.63 1.08
N LEU A 145 -12.26 4.55 2.02
CA LEU A 145 -13.34 4.41 2.99
C LEU A 145 -14.72 4.44 2.34
N TYR A 146 -14.90 5.28 1.31
CA TYR A 146 -16.10 5.26 0.49
C TYR A 146 -16.30 3.88 -0.14
N ALA A 147 -15.30 3.35 -0.86
CA ALA A 147 -15.38 2.03 -1.48
C ALA A 147 -15.68 0.91 -0.45
N ILE A 148 -15.02 0.92 0.70
CA ILE A 148 -15.24 -0.05 1.80
C ILE A 148 -16.68 0.04 2.31
N ARG A 149 -17.19 1.24 2.59
CA ARG A 149 -18.58 1.46 3.03
C ARG A 149 -19.60 0.97 2.00
N HIS A 150 -19.22 0.98 0.72
CA HIS A 150 -20.01 0.48 -0.40
C HIS A 150 -19.70 -0.99 -0.79
N GLY A 151 -19.08 -1.76 0.11
CA GLY A 151 -18.97 -3.21 -0.02
C GLY A 151 -17.73 -3.74 -0.75
N ALA A 152 -16.72 -2.89 -0.98
CA ALA A 152 -15.49 -3.31 -1.64
C ALA A 152 -14.85 -4.54 -0.96
N LYS A 153 -14.41 -5.48 -1.79
CA LYS A 153 -13.56 -6.63 -1.45
C LYS A 153 -12.22 -6.58 -2.16
N ILE A 154 -12.13 -5.80 -3.24
CA ILE A 154 -10.90 -5.50 -3.95
C ILE A 154 -10.88 -3.99 -4.22
N ILE A 155 -9.75 -3.35 -3.92
CA ILE A 155 -9.50 -1.95 -4.26
C ILE A 155 -8.25 -1.88 -5.14
N TYR A 156 -8.39 -1.25 -6.30
CA TYR A 156 -7.27 -0.87 -7.16
C TYR A 156 -7.03 0.63 -7.02
N GLU A 157 -5.86 1.01 -6.52
CA GLU A 157 -5.44 2.40 -6.45
C GLU A 157 -4.60 2.77 -7.68
N THR A 158 -4.96 3.88 -8.33
CA THR A 158 -4.20 4.39 -9.48
C THR A 158 -4.32 5.91 -9.63
N ASP A 159 -3.60 6.46 -10.60
CA ASP A 159 -3.57 7.87 -10.97
C ASP A 159 -4.19 8.06 -12.36
N ASP A 160 -4.60 9.29 -12.69
CA ASP A 160 -5.30 9.60 -13.94
C ASP A 160 -4.38 9.72 -15.17
N ASP A 161 -3.07 9.57 -14.98
CA ASP A 161 -2.01 9.54 -16.00
C ASP A 161 -1.39 8.13 -16.21
N ASN A 162 -1.89 7.12 -15.49
CA ASN A 162 -1.51 5.71 -15.67
C ASN A 162 -2.46 4.98 -16.62
N GLU A 163 -2.19 5.08 -17.91
CA GLU A 163 -3.03 4.48 -18.93
C GLU A 163 -2.91 2.96 -18.93
N LEU A 164 -4.01 2.26 -18.67
CA LEU A 164 -4.08 0.80 -18.77
C LEU A 164 -3.64 0.29 -20.16
N ILE A 165 -2.65 -0.61 -20.17
CA ILE A 165 -2.19 -1.38 -21.35
C ILE A 165 -3.17 -2.51 -21.61
N SER A 166 -3.58 -3.21 -20.54
CA SER A 166 -4.58 -4.29 -20.54
C SER A 166 -5.63 -4.04 -19.43
N GLY A 167 -6.54 -4.98 -19.18
CA GLY A 167 -7.48 -4.87 -18.07
C GLY A 167 -6.78 -4.89 -16.70
N ILE A 168 -7.54 -4.62 -15.62
CA ILE A 168 -7.03 -4.87 -14.27
C ILE A 168 -7.09 -6.38 -14.02
N GLU A 169 -5.96 -7.04 -14.16
CA GLU A 169 -5.83 -8.47 -13.95
C GLU A 169 -5.43 -8.77 -12.50
N GLU A 170 -6.36 -9.37 -11.76
CA GLU A 170 -6.07 -9.98 -10.47
C GLU A 170 -5.22 -11.23 -10.69
N GLN A 171 -4.01 -11.24 -10.17
CA GLN A 171 -3.13 -12.39 -10.30
C GLN A 171 -3.52 -13.42 -9.22
N VAL A 172 -3.95 -14.61 -9.64
CA VAL A 172 -4.38 -15.69 -8.72
C VAL A 172 -3.47 -16.92 -8.86
N LEU A 173 -2.75 -17.21 -7.78
CA LEU A 173 -2.16 -18.49 -7.34
C LEU A 173 -1.41 -19.38 -8.35
N THR A 174 -0.15 -19.03 -8.62
CA THR A 174 1.09 -19.81 -8.37
C THR A 174 2.22 -18.86 -8.75
N PHE A 175 3.11 -18.50 -7.82
CA PHE A 175 4.07 -17.43 -8.05
C PHE A 175 5.50 -17.92 -7.96
N GLN A 176 6.37 -17.25 -8.70
CA GLN A 176 7.81 -17.31 -8.50
C GLN A 176 8.13 -16.41 -7.30
N GLU A 177 8.89 -16.89 -6.32
CA GLU A 177 9.27 -16.14 -5.12
C GLU A 177 10.73 -15.69 -5.24
N ILE A 178 10.97 -14.39 -5.12
CA ILE A 178 12.31 -13.80 -5.10
C ILE A 178 12.87 -13.96 -3.70
N SER A 179 14.04 -14.59 -3.61
CA SER A 179 14.89 -14.66 -2.44
C SER A 179 16.30 -14.16 -2.78
N THR A 180 17.06 -13.76 -1.76
CA THR A 180 18.50 -13.52 -1.87
C THR A 180 19.26 -14.76 -1.39
N SER A 181 20.48 -14.97 -1.89
CA SER A 181 21.33 -16.12 -1.51
C SER A 181 21.68 -16.17 -0.02
N ASN A 182 21.57 -15.05 0.70
CA ASN A 182 21.75 -14.95 2.14
C ASN A 182 20.38 -14.82 2.82
N LYS A 183 19.77 -15.95 3.21
CA LYS A 183 18.50 -15.93 3.97
C LYS A 183 18.75 -15.47 5.41
N ALA A 184 18.22 -14.29 5.74
CA ALA A 184 18.03 -13.86 7.12
C ALA A 184 16.66 -14.35 7.60
N TYR A 185 16.63 -15.25 8.58
CA TYR A 185 15.40 -15.59 9.29
C TYR A 185 15.30 -14.71 10.52
N PHE A 186 14.25 -13.88 10.61
CA PHE A 186 13.86 -13.31 11.89
C PHE A 186 13.25 -14.44 12.72
N LEU A 187 14.00 -14.99 13.68
CA LEU A 187 13.42 -15.92 14.64
C LEU A 187 12.58 -15.12 15.64
N PRO A 188 11.38 -15.61 16.03
CA PRO A 188 10.70 -15.05 17.19
C PRO A 188 11.61 -15.17 18.41
N ALA A 189 11.66 -14.10 19.22
CA ALA A 189 12.45 -14.09 20.46
C ALA A 189 12.07 -15.28 21.35
N THR A 190 13.05 -15.95 21.92
CA THR A 190 12.77 -17.04 22.86
C THR A 190 12.15 -16.49 24.15
N PRO A 191 11.30 -17.25 24.87
CA PRO A 191 10.71 -16.79 26.13
C PRO A 191 11.73 -16.37 27.20
N GLN A 192 12.97 -16.84 27.09
CA GLN A 192 14.07 -16.49 28.00
C GLN A 192 14.69 -15.11 27.68
N GLU A 193 14.63 -14.64 26.43
CA GLU A 193 15.16 -13.34 25.98
C GLU A 193 14.20 -12.17 26.29
N MET A 194 12.91 -12.44 26.51
CA MET A 194 11.91 -11.45 26.91
C MET A 194 12.07 -10.94 28.36
N ASN A 195 12.86 -11.61 29.20
CA ASN A 195 12.98 -11.29 30.63
C ASN A 195 14.14 -10.32 30.96
N THR A 196 14.97 -9.92 29.99
CA THR A 196 16.03 -8.93 30.21
C THR A 196 15.62 -7.61 29.56
N PHE A 197 14.81 -6.84 30.30
CA PHE A 197 14.45 -5.46 29.97
C PHE A 197 15.65 -4.53 30.26
N ASP A 198 16.76 -4.72 29.53
CA ASP A 198 17.90 -3.80 29.59
C ASP A 198 17.92 -2.88 28.36
N SER A 199 18.23 -1.62 28.64
CA SER A 199 17.88 -0.42 27.88
C SER A 199 18.61 -0.19 26.54
N LYS A 200 18.65 -1.19 25.66
CA LYS A 200 19.09 -1.03 24.26
C LYS A 200 17.95 -1.37 23.30
N PRO A 201 17.77 -0.64 22.18
CA PRO A 201 16.70 -0.90 21.23
C PRO A 201 16.80 -2.35 20.73
N PHE A 202 15.77 -3.13 21.05
CA PHE A 202 15.67 -4.57 20.78
C PHE A 202 15.37 -4.79 19.30
N PHE A 203 16.41 -4.89 18.47
CA PHE A 203 16.29 -5.45 17.12
C PHE A 203 16.41 -6.97 17.24
N GLY A 204 15.37 -7.70 16.84
CA GLY A 204 15.35 -9.17 16.88
C GLY A 204 16.57 -9.77 16.18
N ARG A 205 17.08 -10.88 16.73
CA ARG A 205 18.27 -11.57 16.23
C ARG A 205 17.92 -12.35 14.97
N ALA A 206 18.50 -11.94 13.82
CA ALA A 206 18.46 -12.74 12.60
C ALA A 206 19.33 -14.00 12.79
N VAL A 207 18.84 -15.16 12.37
CA VAL A 207 19.61 -16.42 12.36
C VAL A 207 19.78 -16.89 10.91
N PHE A 208 21.01 -17.26 10.58
CA PHE A 208 21.44 -17.65 9.24
C PHE A 208 21.30 -19.16 9.03
N GLY A 209 20.74 -19.55 7.89
CA GLY A 209 20.87 -20.91 7.37
C GLY A 209 21.97 -20.96 6.32
N THR A 210 23.22 -21.24 6.72
CA THR A 210 24.29 -21.59 5.76
C THR A 210 24.48 -23.10 5.77
N SER A 211 24.14 -23.78 4.67
CA SER A 211 24.73 -25.08 4.39
C SER A 211 26.18 -24.85 3.94
N THR A 212 27.13 -24.87 4.85
CA THR A 212 28.51 -25.31 4.56
C THR A 212 29.25 -25.58 5.86
N SER A 213 30.02 -26.67 5.83
CA SER A 213 30.88 -27.17 6.88
C SER A 213 31.88 -26.12 7.39
N ALA A 214 31.90 -25.99 8.72
CA ALA A 214 33.02 -25.69 9.63
C ALA A 214 34.14 -24.69 9.24
N ASN A 215 34.38 -23.80 10.22
CA ASN A 215 35.64 -23.17 10.60
C ASN A 215 36.24 -22.08 9.69
N THR A 216 35.90 -20.82 9.97
CA THR A 216 36.88 -19.79 10.38
C THR A 216 36.19 -18.53 10.89
N THR A 217 36.49 -18.16 12.14
CA THR A 217 36.07 -16.90 12.77
C THR A 217 36.89 -15.74 12.21
N ASN A 218 36.35 -15.06 11.20
CA ASN A 218 36.71 -13.68 10.87
C ASN A 218 35.43 -12.84 11.01
N ASN A 219 35.43 -11.90 11.95
CA ASN A 219 34.34 -10.94 12.17
C ASN A 219 34.25 -9.95 10.99
N LEU A 220 33.73 -10.41 9.86
CA LEU A 220 33.21 -9.58 8.79
C LEU A 220 31.74 -9.29 9.13
N THR A 221 31.44 -8.08 9.60
CA THR A 221 30.06 -7.58 9.64
C THR A 221 29.60 -7.35 8.21
N VAL A 222 29.08 -8.40 7.56
CA VAL A 222 28.34 -8.28 6.32
C VAL A 222 27.03 -7.60 6.68
N GLU A 223 26.86 -6.32 6.32
CA GLU A 223 25.56 -5.67 6.43
C GLU A 223 24.55 -6.43 5.56
N GLU A 224 23.60 -7.13 6.19
CA GLU A 224 22.61 -7.94 5.49
C GLU A 224 21.72 -7.07 4.60
N GLN A 225 21.64 -7.44 3.32
CA GLN A 225 20.78 -6.75 2.38
C GLN A 225 19.33 -7.21 2.51
N ILE A 226 18.56 -6.50 3.33
CA ILE A 226 17.13 -6.74 3.59
C ILE A 226 16.20 -6.16 2.50
N THR A 227 16.75 -5.56 1.44
CA THR A 227 15.96 -4.92 0.39
C THR A 227 16.37 -5.43 -0.99
N VAL A 228 15.39 -5.74 -1.83
CA VAL A 228 15.61 -6.21 -3.21
C VAL A 228 15.02 -5.24 -4.23
N ASN A 229 15.69 -5.09 -5.37
CA ASN A 229 15.16 -4.31 -6.49
C ASN A 229 14.31 -5.21 -7.40
N PRO A 230 12.97 -5.08 -7.41
CA PRO A 230 12.09 -5.93 -8.21
C PRO A 230 12.29 -5.71 -9.71
N TYR A 231 12.73 -4.52 -10.12
CA TYR A 231 12.93 -4.15 -11.52
C TYR A 231 14.00 -4.98 -12.21
N HIS A 232 14.99 -5.47 -11.45
CA HIS A 232 15.99 -6.42 -11.96
C HIS A 232 15.32 -7.65 -12.59
N TYR A 233 14.35 -8.25 -11.89
CA TYR A 233 13.65 -9.43 -12.40
C TYR A 233 12.97 -9.13 -13.74
N PHE A 234 12.35 -7.96 -13.89
CA PHE A 234 11.68 -7.52 -15.11
C PHE A 234 12.62 -6.87 -16.14
N GLY A 235 13.91 -7.22 -16.14
CA GLY A 235 14.87 -6.84 -17.18
C GLY A 235 15.47 -5.45 -17.03
N GLN A 236 15.30 -4.83 -15.87
CA GLN A 236 15.66 -3.44 -15.62
C GLN A 236 16.54 -3.31 -14.35
N PRO A 237 17.77 -3.88 -14.34
CA PRO A 237 18.62 -3.94 -13.14
C PRO A 237 19.24 -2.60 -12.72
N ASN A 238 19.37 -1.65 -13.65
CA ASN A 238 20.04 -0.36 -13.43
C ASN A 238 19.08 0.77 -13.02
N ILE A 239 17.80 0.47 -12.86
CA ILE A 239 16.78 1.41 -12.40
C ILE A 239 16.14 0.85 -11.13
N TRP A 240 15.65 1.71 -10.26
CA TRP A 240 15.08 1.29 -8.98
C TRP A 240 13.80 2.07 -8.65
N PRO A 241 12.86 1.44 -7.92
CA PRO A 241 11.65 2.13 -7.48
C PRO A 241 11.98 3.27 -6.51
N ARG A 242 11.16 4.33 -6.51
CA ARG A 242 11.29 5.42 -5.55
C ARG A 242 11.29 4.89 -4.11
N GLY A 243 12.23 5.35 -3.30
CA GLY A 243 12.39 4.91 -1.92
C GLY A 243 13.31 3.69 -1.74
N TYR A 244 13.83 3.11 -2.83
CA TYR A 244 14.86 2.08 -2.74
C TYR A 244 16.14 2.68 -2.10
N PRO A 245 16.78 2.00 -1.13
CA PRO A 245 17.93 2.56 -0.42
C PRO A 245 19.09 2.83 -1.37
N LEU A 246 19.49 4.10 -1.50
CA LEU A 246 20.54 4.52 -2.44
C LEU A 246 21.89 3.83 -2.19
N ARG A 247 22.18 3.44 -0.94
CA ARG A 247 23.40 2.70 -0.60
C ARG A 247 23.48 1.31 -1.23
N LEU A 248 22.34 0.78 -1.70
CA LEU A 248 22.20 -0.55 -2.31
C LEU A 248 22.10 -0.48 -3.84
N VAL A 249 22.22 0.71 -4.42
CA VAL A 249 22.16 0.93 -5.86
C VAL A 249 23.50 0.53 -6.48
N GLY A 250 23.46 -0.28 -7.54
CA GLY A 250 24.66 -0.78 -8.22
C GLY A 250 25.22 -2.08 -7.62
N ASP A 251 24.68 -2.54 -6.48
CA ASP A 251 25.06 -3.82 -5.90
C ASP A 251 24.57 -4.98 -6.75
N ASN A 252 25.47 -5.89 -7.11
CA ASN A 252 25.15 -7.10 -7.85
C ASN A 252 24.53 -8.15 -6.92
N ILE A 253 23.21 -8.09 -6.74
CA ILE A 253 22.46 -9.10 -5.99
C ILE A 253 22.14 -10.28 -6.91
N SER A 254 22.53 -11.49 -6.49
CA SER A 254 22.01 -12.72 -7.09
C SER A 254 20.57 -12.95 -6.63
N ILE A 255 19.62 -12.76 -7.53
CA ILE A 255 18.21 -13.08 -7.30
C ILE A 255 18.00 -14.57 -7.55
N SER A 256 17.60 -15.31 -6.51
CA SER A 256 17.15 -16.69 -6.64
C SER A 256 15.63 -16.75 -6.71
N ILE A 257 15.12 -17.52 -7.67
CA ILE A 257 13.69 -17.68 -7.88
C ILE A 257 13.31 -19.12 -7.56
N SER A 258 12.36 -19.30 -6.66
CA SER A 258 11.75 -20.60 -6.36
C SER A 258 10.25 -20.57 -6.64
N LEU A 259 9.68 -21.69 -7.07
CA LEU A 259 8.22 -21.80 -7.20
C LEU A 259 7.60 -21.99 -5.82
N SER A 260 6.63 -21.15 -5.46
CA SER A 260 5.88 -21.30 -4.23
C SER A 260 4.41 -20.87 -4.39
N THR A 261 3.55 -21.47 -3.57
CA THR A 261 2.15 -21.03 -3.45
C THR A 261 2.08 -19.96 -2.38
N VAL A 262 1.63 -18.76 -2.76
CA VAL A 262 1.56 -17.59 -1.88
C VAL A 262 0.20 -16.92 -2.00
N ARG A 263 -0.20 -16.14 -1.00
CA ARG A 263 -1.46 -15.38 -1.01
C ARG A 263 -1.19 -13.90 -1.36
N PRO A 264 -1.40 -13.45 -2.61
CA PRO A 264 -1.00 -12.12 -3.06
C PRO A 264 -2.01 -11.03 -2.64
N LEU A 265 -2.03 -10.70 -1.35
CA LEU A 265 -3.02 -9.73 -0.83
C LEU A 265 -2.76 -8.29 -1.30
N ILE A 266 -1.52 -7.98 -1.66
CA ILE A 266 -1.11 -6.69 -2.22
C ILE A 266 -0.35 -6.97 -3.50
N GLN A 267 -0.78 -6.38 -4.62
CA GLN A 267 -0.20 -6.63 -5.94
C GLN A 267 0.16 -5.29 -6.58
N GLN A 268 1.44 -5.08 -6.82
CA GLN A 268 1.96 -3.90 -7.50
C GLN A 268 2.23 -4.23 -8.97
N GLY A 269 1.57 -3.51 -9.87
CA GLY A 269 1.88 -3.55 -11.29
C GLY A 269 3.01 -2.60 -11.65
N LEU A 270 3.81 -3.00 -12.63
CA LEU A 270 4.81 -2.13 -13.23
C LEU A 270 4.17 -1.13 -14.22
N ALA A 271 4.89 -0.03 -14.44
CA ALA A 271 4.51 1.02 -15.37
C ALA A 271 5.60 1.20 -16.43
N ASN A 272 5.27 1.01 -17.72
CA ASN A 272 6.18 1.39 -18.80
C ASN A 272 6.14 2.91 -19.03
N GLY A 273 7.08 3.44 -19.81
CA GLY A 273 7.19 4.88 -20.09
C GLY A 273 7.99 5.60 -19.00
N ASP A 274 7.38 6.49 -18.24
CA ASP A 274 8.05 7.22 -17.16
C ASP A 274 7.59 6.77 -15.76
N PRO A 275 8.01 5.58 -15.28
CA PRO A 275 7.55 5.05 -13.99
C PRO A 275 7.96 5.93 -12.81
N ASP A 276 7.43 5.57 -11.64
CA ASP A 276 7.72 6.26 -10.39
C ASP A 276 9.14 5.98 -9.86
N LEU A 277 10.10 6.66 -10.45
CA LEU A 277 11.53 6.54 -10.17
C LEU A 277 12.02 7.61 -9.19
N ASP A 278 13.13 7.31 -8.51
CA ASP A 278 13.79 8.22 -7.59
C ASP A 278 14.31 9.49 -8.29
N ALA A 279 14.31 10.62 -7.58
CA ALA A 279 14.84 11.89 -8.12
C ALA A 279 16.33 11.80 -8.47
N ILE A 280 17.11 11.03 -7.70
CA ILE A 280 18.54 10.80 -7.98
C ILE A 280 18.71 10.08 -9.32
N PHE A 281 17.89 9.06 -9.61
CA PHE A 281 17.92 8.40 -10.91
C PHE A 281 17.68 9.40 -12.06
N ARG A 282 16.69 10.29 -11.90
CA ARG A 282 16.40 11.33 -12.90
C ARG A 282 17.58 12.29 -13.09
N LEU A 283 18.31 12.61 -12.01
CA LEU A 283 19.52 13.45 -12.08
C LEU A 283 20.72 12.75 -12.72
N THR A 284 20.78 11.41 -12.68
CA THR A 284 21.85 10.65 -13.37
C THR A 284 21.67 10.55 -14.88
N GLN A 285 20.51 10.95 -15.43
CA GLN A 285 20.30 10.97 -16.86
C GLN A 285 21.14 12.08 -17.50
N SER A 286 22.05 11.68 -18.39
CA SER A 286 23.00 12.57 -19.06
C SER A 286 22.33 13.58 -19.99
N ASP A 287 21.16 13.24 -20.53
CA ASP A 287 20.35 14.13 -21.35
C ASP A 287 19.06 14.50 -20.63
N ARG A 288 18.99 15.72 -20.12
CA ARG A 288 17.80 16.27 -19.44
C ARG A 288 16.62 16.51 -20.38
N HIS A 289 16.84 16.52 -21.70
CA HIS A 289 15.80 16.75 -22.70
C HIS A 289 15.24 15.44 -23.25
N LYS A 290 15.91 14.31 -23.02
CA LYS A 290 15.40 13.00 -23.42
C LYS A 290 14.29 12.57 -22.45
N ARG A 291 13.11 12.32 -23.00
CA ARG A 291 12.00 11.72 -22.24
C ARG A 291 12.42 10.33 -21.73
N ILE A 292 12.10 10.06 -20.48
CA ILE A 292 12.28 8.73 -19.89
C ILE A 292 11.24 7.81 -20.52
N ASP A 293 11.73 6.71 -21.10
CA ASP A 293 10.91 5.68 -21.72
C ASP A 293 11.49 4.30 -21.36
N ILE A 294 11.05 3.80 -20.21
CA ILE A 294 11.43 2.51 -19.65
C ILE A 294 10.47 1.44 -20.15
N GLN A 295 11.04 0.35 -20.63
CA GLN A 295 10.31 -0.82 -21.08
C GLN A 295 10.73 -2.02 -20.24
N PHE A 296 9.85 -2.49 -19.37
CA PHE A 296 10.08 -3.72 -18.61
C PHE A 296 9.72 -4.95 -19.45
N GLN A 297 10.40 -6.06 -19.18
CA GLN A 297 10.11 -7.35 -19.80
C GLN A 297 8.83 -7.95 -19.23
N GLU A 298 7.99 -8.51 -20.10
CA GLU A 298 6.85 -9.33 -19.68
C GLU A 298 7.34 -10.66 -19.12
N LYS A 299 7.08 -10.90 -17.83
CA LYS A 299 7.39 -12.10 -17.08
C LYS A 299 6.23 -12.51 -16.16
N PRO A 300 6.19 -13.78 -15.72
CA PRO A 300 5.27 -14.20 -14.67
C PRO A 300 5.37 -13.29 -13.42
N PRO A 301 4.28 -13.05 -12.70
CA PRO A 301 4.37 -12.26 -11.49
C PRO A 301 5.23 -12.94 -10.43
N VAL A 302 5.78 -12.11 -9.54
CA VAL A 302 6.80 -12.52 -8.60
C VAL A 302 6.47 -12.04 -7.19
N ALA A 303 6.61 -12.92 -6.21
CA ALA A 303 6.35 -12.66 -4.81
C ALA A 303 7.63 -12.23 -4.08
N VAL A 304 7.48 -11.30 -3.15
CA VAL A 304 8.56 -10.89 -2.26
C VAL A 304 8.61 -11.87 -1.07
N SER A 305 9.75 -12.56 -0.91
CA SER A 305 9.93 -13.47 0.23
C SER A 305 9.77 -12.76 1.56
N HIS A 306 9.30 -13.49 2.55
CA HIS A 306 9.35 -13.03 3.94
C HIS A 306 10.78 -12.62 4.33
N GLY A 307 10.92 -11.48 5.01
CA GLY A 307 12.22 -10.92 5.39
C GLY A 307 12.84 -9.97 4.35
N LEU A 308 12.32 -9.93 3.12
CA LEU A 308 12.75 -8.96 2.10
C LEU A 308 11.76 -7.80 1.99
N LEU A 309 12.29 -6.58 1.96
CA LEU A 309 11.51 -5.37 1.81
C LEU A 309 11.70 -4.79 0.41
N VAL A 310 10.61 -4.25 -0.14
CA VAL A 310 10.62 -3.54 -1.43
C VAL A 310 9.67 -2.35 -1.35
N PRO A 311 10.07 -1.13 -1.72
CA PRO A 311 9.10 -0.04 -1.78
C PRO A 311 8.06 -0.31 -2.87
N PHE A 312 6.79 -0.07 -2.54
CA PHE A 312 5.67 -0.12 -3.49
C PHE A 312 4.84 1.17 -3.33
N ASN A 313 4.24 1.63 -4.42
CA ASN A 313 3.65 2.96 -4.50
C ASN A 313 2.12 2.91 -4.59
N SER A 314 1.48 4.08 -4.74
CA SER A 314 0.03 4.21 -4.81
C SER A 314 -0.53 4.43 -6.23
N GLN A 315 0.23 4.01 -7.24
CA GLN A 315 -0.02 4.38 -8.64
C GLN A 315 -0.57 3.23 -9.50
N ASN A 316 -0.33 1.98 -9.12
CA ASN A 316 -0.78 0.80 -9.87
C ASN A 316 -0.84 -0.40 -8.94
N THR A 317 -1.67 -0.33 -7.90
CA THR A 317 -1.62 -1.28 -6.79
C THR A 317 -3.00 -1.81 -6.45
N LEU A 318 -3.13 -3.13 -6.36
CA LEU A 318 -4.35 -3.83 -6.02
C LEU A 318 -4.25 -4.39 -4.60
N PHE A 319 -5.32 -4.21 -3.83
CA PHE A 319 -5.47 -4.70 -2.47
C PHE A 319 -6.68 -5.60 -2.37
N HIS A 320 -6.50 -6.74 -1.72
CA HIS A 320 -7.60 -7.58 -1.27
C HIS A 320 -8.11 -7.12 0.09
N TYR A 321 -9.37 -7.45 0.38
CA TYR A 321 -10.08 -7.12 1.62
C TYR A 321 -9.24 -7.36 2.88
N ASP A 322 -8.56 -8.52 2.96
CA ASP A 322 -7.75 -8.92 4.11
C ASP A 322 -6.50 -8.04 4.33
N ALA A 323 -6.14 -7.21 3.34
CA ALA A 323 -5.07 -6.21 3.41
C ALA A 323 -5.59 -4.76 3.35
N PHE A 324 -6.88 -4.49 3.54
CA PHE A 324 -7.38 -3.11 3.51
C PHE A 324 -6.82 -2.21 4.62
N TRP A 325 -6.34 -2.78 5.73
CA TRP A 325 -5.59 -2.05 6.74
C TRP A 325 -4.29 -1.42 6.18
N ALA A 326 -3.77 -1.96 5.08
CA ALA A 326 -2.59 -1.47 4.38
C ALA A 326 -2.86 -0.29 3.44
N LEU A 327 -4.13 0.08 3.20
CA LEU A 327 -4.50 1.23 2.34
C LEU A 327 -4.18 2.58 2.99
N TRP A 328 -3.85 2.60 4.29
CA TRP A 328 -3.56 3.83 5.00
C TRP A 328 -2.29 4.52 4.46
N LEU A 329 -2.38 5.83 4.26
CA LEU A 329 -1.25 6.68 3.86
C LEU A 329 -0.95 7.69 4.99
N PRO A 330 0.31 7.79 5.46
CA PRO A 330 0.71 8.84 6.39
C PRO A 330 0.43 10.22 5.80
N VAL A 331 -0.23 11.09 6.57
CA VAL A 331 -0.62 12.44 6.13
C VAL A 331 0.28 13.55 6.68
N THR A 332 1.19 13.22 7.59
CA THR A 332 2.18 14.14 8.17
C THR A 332 3.48 14.19 7.37
N THR A 333 3.68 13.25 6.44
CA THR A 333 4.82 13.19 5.54
C THR A 333 4.53 13.98 4.26
N THR A 334 5.56 14.23 3.44
CA THR A 334 5.33 14.82 2.12
C THR A 334 4.63 13.84 1.18
N PHE A 335 3.96 14.38 0.16
CA PHE A 335 3.18 13.60 -0.81
C PHE A 335 4.01 12.56 -1.58
N ARG A 336 5.33 12.75 -1.73
CA ARG A 336 6.24 11.80 -2.41
C ARG A 336 6.76 10.70 -1.50
N VAL A 337 6.51 10.80 -0.19
CA VAL A 337 7.14 9.97 0.85
C VAL A 337 6.12 9.13 1.61
N CYS A 338 4.84 9.49 1.58
CA CYS A 338 3.78 8.77 2.30
C CYS A 338 3.66 7.30 1.85
N ASP A 339 3.70 7.04 0.55
CA ASP A 339 3.55 5.69 0.00
C ASP A 339 4.81 4.83 0.18
N ILE A 340 5.99 5.45 0.19
CA ILE A 340 7.26 4.79 0.58
C ILE A 340 7.18 4.27 2.01
N TRP A 341 6.82 5.13 2.97
CA TRP A 341 6.72 4.72 4.38
C TRP A 341 5.65 3.66 4.59
N ARG A 342 4.47 3.84 3.98
CA ARG A 342 3.44 2.81 3.96
C ARG A 342 4.02 1.50 3.43
N GLY A 343 4.75 1.53 2.32
CA GLY A 343 5.31 0.34 1.68
C GLY A 343 6.13 -0.52 2.64
N TYR A 344 7.09 0.09 3.33
CA TYR A 344 7.95 -0.61 4.30
C TYR A 344 7.18 -1.06 5.55
N PHE A 345 6.36 -0.19 6.12
CA PHE A 345 5.61 -0.48 7.33
C PHE A 345 4.60 -1.61 7.13
N VAL A 346 3.87 -1.56 6.02
CA VAL A 346 2.86 -2.57 5.65
C VAL A 346 3.49 -3.92 5.44
N GLN A 347 4.62 -4.04 4.74
CA GLN A 347 5.27 -5.34 4.53
C GLN A 347 5.63 -6.02 5.85
N ARG A 348 6.17 -5.25 6.81
CA ARG A 348 6.48 -5.80 8.12
C ARG A 348 5.22 -6.30 8.85
N LEU A 349 4.13 -5.55 8.78
CA LEU A 349 2.86 -5.98 9.38
C LEU A 349 2.22 -7.16 8.64
N LEU A 350 2.36 -7.24 7.31
CA LEU A 350 1.80 -8.30 6.48
C LEU A 350 2.34 -9.66 6.93
N TRP A 351 3.64 -9.70 7.24
CA TRP A 351 4.30 -10.88 7.77
C TRP A 351 3.73 -11.38 9.10
N GLU A 352 3.38 -10.45 9.99
CA GLU A 352 2.92 -10.76 11.35
C GLU A 352 1.41 -11.09 11.38
N LEU A 353 0.62 -10.30 10.65
CA LEU A 353 -0.83 -10.39 10.68
C LEU A 353 -1.36 -11.49 9.77
N THR A 354 -0.66 -11.77 8.67
CA THR A 354 -1.07 -12.73 7.64
C THR A 354 0.15 -13.49 7.09
N PRO A 355 0.73 -14.46 7.83
CA PRO A 355 2.01 -15.10 7.46
C PRO A 355 2.08 -15.76 6.08
N GLN A 356 0.95 -16.12 5.48
CA GLN A 356 0.88 -16.69 4.13
C GLN A 356 0.70 -15.63 3.02
N ALA A 357 0.48 -14.38 3.42
CA ALA A 357 0.28 -13.27 2.52
C ALA A 357 1.61 -12.65 2.09
N THR A 358 1.64 -12.18 0.85
CA THR A 358 2.82 -11.55 0.28
C THR A 358 2.43 -10.32 -0.54
N LEU A 359 3.43 -9.45 -0.70
CA LEU A 359 3.45 -8.42 -1.73
C LEU A 359 3.96 -9.07 -3.02
N THR A 360 3.21 -8.92 -4.11
CA THR A 360 3.66 -9.35 -5.44
C THR A 360 3.92 -8.17 -6.36
N PHE A 361 4.83 -8.38 -7.31
CA PHE A 361 5.02 -7.52 -8.47
C PHE A 361 4.62 -8.29 -9.73
N HIS A 362 3.96 -7.63 -10.66
CA HIS A 362 3.62 -8.22 -11.95
C HIS A 362 4.11 -7.35 -13.11
N SER A 363 4.13 -7.95 -14.29
CA SER A 363 4.50 -7.28 -15.54
C SER A 363 3.75 -5.97 -15.76
N PRO A 364 4.28 -5.08 -16.63
CA PRO A 364 3.65 -3.80 -16.92
C PRO A 364 2.19 -3.95 -17.29
N SER A 365 1.33 -3.28 -16.53
CA SER A 365 -0.11 -3.20 -16.81
C SER A 365 -0.56 -1.79 -17.16
N VAL A 366 0.30 -0.79 -16.96
CA VAL A 366 0.04 0.60 -17.29
C VAL A 366 1.21 1.21 -18.07
N LEU A 367 0.89 2.21 -18.88
CA LEU A 367 1.81 3.13 -19.52
C LEU A 367 1.68 4.47 -18.81
N HIS A 368 2.73 4.89 -18.10
CA HIS A 368 2.81 6.22 -17.55
C HIS A 368 3.38 7.16 -18.62
N SER A 369 2.51 8.01 -19.16
CA SER A 369 2.92 9.06 -20.08
C SER A 369 3.48 10.20 -19.24
N GLY A 370 4.81 10.30 -19.10
CA GLY A 370 5.44 11.37 -18.33
C GLY A 370 4.91 12.76 -18.76
N TYR A 371 4.92 13.72 -17.83
CA TYR A 371 4.39 15.06 -18.09
C TYR A 371 5.01 15.64 -19.37
N GLY A 372 4.13 15.84 -20.37
CA GLY A 372 4.50 16.25 -21.72
C GLY A 372 4.96 17.69 -21.81
#